data_AF-A0A382RRD8-F1
#
_entry.id   AF-A0A382RRD8-F1
#
_cell.length_a   1.000
_cell.length_b   1.000
_cell.length_c   1.000
_cell.angle_alpha   90.00
_cell.angle_beta   90.00
_cell.angle_gamma   90.00
#
_symmetry.space_group_name_H-M   'P 1'
#
loop_
_entity.id
_entity.type
_entity.pdbx_description
1 polymer ?
#
loop_
_entity_poly.entity_id
_entity_poly.type
_entity_poly.pdbx_seq_one_letter_code
_entity_poly.pdbx_strand_id
1 'polypeptide(L)'
;MNKVLYIILISIFSLTVFSCSDKEESSSSSGPYWELIAKQADSDVQLFSSNARSTFLENENDDSSSTFMSIGNLDKSNYADLDEKYKFKQVWGGKTVDSSGITKEVTWTQTSWLTDSAITGFQEIGTSGHATVGSSLKGLGKSDSSKCVIDGNGGSANWWHCAGAIGKHKGGIPGPQNKIASSMYLYIWSPSNL
;
A
#
# COMPACT_ATOMS: atom_id res chain seq x y z
N MET A 1 18.19 43.52 -66.59
CA MET A 1 16.91 42.76 -66.58
C MET A 1 17.27 41.28 -66.58
N ASN A 2 17.42 40.67 -65.40
CA ASN A 2 16.40 39.86 -64.71
C ASN A 2 16.22 38.44 -65.28
N LYS A 3 16.89 37.45 -64.65
CA LYS A 3 16.33 36.23 -64.00
C LYS A 3 17.21 34.96 -64.19
N VAL A 4 17.79 34.43 -63.10
CA VAL A 4 17.44 33.17 -62.38
C VAL A 4 18.10 31.93 -63.02
N LEU A 5 19.21 31.40 -62.46
CA LEU A 5 19.35 30.33 -61.43
C LEU A 5 19.13 28.91 -61.98
N TYR A 6 20.17 28.07 -61.94
CA TYR A 6 20.13 26.68 -61.43
C TYR A 6 21.58 26.17 -61.28
N ILE A 7 22.10 26.19 -60.06
CA ILE A 7 23.33 25.47 -59.69
C ILE A 7 22.88 24.34 -58.75
N ILE A 8 22.99 23.11 -59.25
CA ILE A 8 22.84 21.89 -58.44
C ILE A 8 24.16 21.71 -57.69
N LEU A 9 24.19 22.14 -56.43
CA LEU A 9 25.24 21.78 -55.48
C LEU A 9 24.73 20.60 -54.67
N ILE A 10 25.28 19.41 -54.94
CA ILE A 10 25.16 18.24 -54.07
C ILE A 10 25.87 18.61 -52.77
N SER A 11 25.08 19.03 -51.78
CA SER A 11 25.53 19.26 -50.42
C SER A 11 25.75 17.89 -49.77
N ILE A 12 27.02 17.61 -49.48
CA ILE A 12 27.47 16.47 -48.69
C ILE A 12 26.95 16.69 -47.28
N PHE A 13 25.88 15.97 -46.96
CA PHE A 13 25.22 15.99 -45.65
C PHE A 13 26.20 15.39 -44.62
N SER A 14 26.80 16.24 -43.79
CA SER A 14 27.55 15.79 -42.62
C SER A 14 26.57 15.16 -41.64
N LEU A 15 26.55 13.83 -41.56
CA LEU A 15 25.77 13.11 -40.57
C LEU A 15 26.31 13.47 -39.18
N THR A 16 25.53 14.27 -38.47
CA THR A 16 25.65 14.42 -37.02
C THR A 16 25.25 13.09 -36.40
N VAL A 17 26.22 12.41 -35.80
CA VAL A 17 25.97 11.27 -34.93
C VAL A 17 25.24 11.79 -33.69
N PHE A 18 23.91 11.66 -33.69
CA PHE A 18 23.13 11.71 -32.45
C PHE A 18 23.49 10.47 -31.65
N SER A 19 24.35 10.66 -30.64
CA SER A 19 24.56 9.67 -29.60
C SER A 19 23.23 9.40 -28.90
N CYS A 20 23.02 8.12 -28.59
CA CYS A 20 21.79 7.51 -28.11
C CYS A 20 21.09 8.29 -27.00
N SER A 21 19.75 8.25 -27.04
CA SER A 21 18.88 8.47 -25.88
C SER A 21 19.47 7.80 -24.64
N ASP A 22 19.64 8.57 -23.58
CA ASP A 22 19.66 8.02 -22.23
C ASP A 22 18.31 7.32 -22.06
N LYS A 23 18.31 5.99 -22.25
CA LYS A 23 17.28 5.15 -21.66
C LYS A 23 17.45 5.36 -20.16
N GLU A 24 16.45 5.94 -19.52
CA GLU A 24 16.33 5.85 -18.07
C GLU A 24 16.34 4.36 -17.71
N GLU A 25 17.51 3.89 -17.30
CA GLU A 25 17.70 2.62 -16.67
C GLU A 25 16.91 2.70 -15.37
N SER A 26 15.72 2.09 -15.34
CA SER A 26 14.92 2.00 -14.12
C SER A 26 15.81 1.34 -13.08
N SER A 27 16.21 2.10 -12.06
CA SER A 27 17.01 1.56 -10.97
C SER A 27 16.22 0.42 -10.33
N SER A 28 16.58 -0.82 -10.65
CA SER A 28 16.11 -1.96 -9.90
C SER A 28 16.63 -1.76 -8.49
N SER A 29 15.73 -1.42 -7.56
CA SER A 29 16.03 -1.32 -6.14
C SER A 29 16.55 -2.67 -5.67
N SER A 30 17.88 -2.84 -5.65
CA SER A 30 18.54 -4.08 -5.24
C SER A 30 18.61 -4.23 -3.72
N GLY A 31 18.13 -3.23 -2.98
CA GLY A 31 18.00 -3.26 -1.52
C GLY A 31 16.57 -3.57 -1.07
N PRO A 32 16.40 -4.05 0.18
CA PRO A 32 15.09 -4.31 0.73
C PRO A 32 14.32 -3.00 0.92
N TYR A 33 13.01 -3.04 0.70
CA TYR A 33 12.19 -1.83 0.68
C TYR A 33 10.77 -2.09 1.21
N TRP A 34 10.06 -1.01 1.51
CA TRP A 34 8.63 -1.06 1.83
C TRP A 34 7.83 -1.00 0.54
N GLU A 35 7.11 -2.06 0.23
CA GLU A 35 6.19 -2.12 -0.89
C GLU A 35 4.77 -1.72 -0.43
N LEU A 36 4.13 -0.77 -1.12
CA LEU A 36 2.74 -0.42 -0.86
C LEU A 36 1.84 -1.52 -1.41
N ILE A 37 0.99 -2.09 -0.56
CA ILE A 37 0.11 -3.22 -0.93
C ILE A 37 -1.37 -2.92 -0.72
N ALA A 38 -1.70 -1.85 0.01
CA ALA A 38 -3.04 -1.30 0.10
C ALA A 38 -3.01 0.17 0.48
N LYS A 39 -3.94 0.96 -0.08
CA LYS A 39 -4.11 2.38 0.19
C LYS A 39 -5.58 2.76 0.12
N GLN A 40 -6.00 3.62 1.04
CA GLN A 40 -7.23 4.38 0.98
C GLN A 40 -6.88 5.82 1.33
N ALA A 41 -6.87 6.71 0.33
CA ALA A 41 -6.43 8.09 0.51
C ALA A 41 -7.44 8.93 1.31
N ASP A 42 -8.73 8.73 1.06
CA ASP A 42 -9.81 9.33 1.86
C ASP A 42 -11.13 8.57 1.69
N SER A 43 -11.64 8.00 2.79
CA SER A 43 -12.94 7.31 2.86
C SER A 43 -14.15 8.22 2.57
N ASP A 44 -14.01 9.55 2.66
CA ASP A 44 -15.05 10.49 2.24
C ASP A 44 -15.11 10.66 0.72
N VAL A 45 -14.01 10.41 0.02
CA VAL A 45 -13.92 10.46 -1.44
C VAL A 45 -14.27 9.10 -2.04
N GLN A 46 -13.65 8.01 -1.55
CA GLN A 46 -13.85 6.69 -2.13
C GLN A 46 -13.74 5.57 -1.08
N LEU A 47 -14.73 4.67 -1.12
CA LEU A 47 -14.71 3.40 -0.40
C LEU A 47 -14.29 2.28 -1.34
N PHE A 48 -13.71 1.21 -0.78
CA PHE A 48 -13.39 0.02 -1.55
C PHE A 48 -14.65 -0.63 -2.09
N SER A 49 -14.54 -1.21 -3.29
CA SER A 49 -15.59 -2.09 -3.77
C SER A 49 -15.63 -3.38 -2.94
N SER A 50 -16.83 -3.93 -2.77
CA SER A 50 -17.03 -5.15 -1.97
C SER A 50 -16.35 -6.40 -2.55
N ASN A 51 -16.04 -6.41 -3.85
CA ASN A 51 -15.29 -7.48 -4.52
C ASN A 51 -13.89 -7.68 -3.92
N ALA A 52 -13.27 -6.62 -3.40
CA ALA A 52 -11.96 -6.66 -2.77
C ALA A 52 -11.90 -7.62 -1.58
N ARG A 53 -13.03 -7.95 -0.93
CA ARG A 53 -13.08 -8.96 0.16
C ARG A 53 -12.78 -10.39 -0.31
N SER A 54 -13.05 -10.67 -1.59
CA SER A 54 -12.80 -11.99 -2.19
C SER A 54 -11.54 -12.01 -3.02
N THR A 55 -11.23 -10.92 -3.72
CA THR A 55 -10.08 -10.85 -4.62
C THR A 55 -8.82 -10.36 -3.93
N PHE A 56 -8.95 -9.54 -2.87
CA PHE A 56 -7.87 -8.75 -2.30
C PHE A 56 -7.17 -7.86 -3.35
N LEU A 57 -7.98 -7.33 -4.28
CA LEU A 57 -7.56 -6.47 -5.39
C LEU A 57 -8.52 -5.29 -5.54
N GLU A 58 -7.97 -4.12 -5.84
CA GLU A 58 -8.68 -2.88 -6.20
C GLU A 58 -7.68 -1.95 -6.89
N ASN A 59 -7.92 -1.54 -8.13
CA ASN A 59 -7.00 -0.70 -8.91
C ASN A 59 -5.55 -1.21 -8.84
N GLU A 60 -5.32 -2.52 -8.87
CA GLU A 60 -4.06 -3.18 -8.53
C GLU A 60 -2.88 -2.82 -9.45
N ASN A 61 -3.15 -2.16 -10.58
CA ASN A 61 -2.17 -1.67 -11.55
C ASN A 61 -2.00 -0.13 -11.51
N ASP A 62 -2.66 0.57 -10.57
CA ASP A 62 -2.65 2.03 -10.43
C ASP A 62 -2.69 2.44 -8.95
N ASP A 63 -1.52 2.61 -8.33
CA ASP A 63 -1.38 3.06 -6.95
C ASP A 63 -1.64 4.57 -6.75
N SER A 64 -1.82 5.32 -7.85
CA SER A 64 -2.20 6.74 -7.82
C SER A 64 -3.68 6.92 -7.46
N SER A 65 -4.52 5.91 -7.75
CA SER A 65 -5.93 5.86 -7.40
C SER A 65 -6.19 6.09 -5.90
N SER A 66 -7.38 6.60 -5.57
CA SER A 66 -7.75 6.89 -4.16
C SER A 66 -7.84 5.61 -3.33
N THR A 67 -8.34 4.53 -3.93
CA THR A 67 -8.27 3.16 -3.41
C THR A 67 -7.30 2.35 -4.24
N PHE A 68 -6.46 1.55 -3.58
CA PHE A 68 -5.51 0.64 -4.23
C PHE A 68 -5.31 -0.59 -3.34
N MET A 69 -5.24 -1.79 -3.90
CA MET A 69 -4.83 -3.01 -3.23
C MET A 69 -4.32 -4.03 -4.22
N SER A 70 -3.16 -4.63 -3.93
CA SER A 70 -2.49 -5.63 -4.76
C SER A 70 -2.22 -6.95 -4.04
N ILE A 71 -2.73 -7.12 -2.81
CA ILE A 71 -2.48 -8.28 -1.94
C ILE A 71 -2.77 -9.61 -2.65
N GLY A 72 -3.83 -9.67 -3.47
CA GLY A 72 -4.22 -10.86 -4.22
C GLY A 72 -3.21 -11.30 -5.30
N ASN A 73 -2.29 -10.43 -5.70
CA ASN A 73 -1.24 -10.71 -6.69
C ASN A 73 0.10 -11.09 -6.05
N LEU A 74 0.24 -10.98 -4.72
CA LEU A 74 1.49 -11.25 -4.03
C LEU A 74 1.73 -12.76 -3.88
N ASP A 75 2.92 -13.22 -4.25
CA ASP A 75 3.41 -14.52 -3.80
C ASP A 75 4.05 -14.38 -2.42
N LYS A 76 3.37 -14.88 -1.39
CA LYS A 76 3.81 -14.77 0.00
C LYS A 76 5.22 -15.34 0.23
N SER A 77 5.66 -16.32 -0.56
CA SER A 77 6.99 -16.93 -0.40
C SER A 77 8.13 -15.94 -0.60
N ASN A 78 7.88 -14.82 -1.29
CA ASN A 78 8.87 -13.77 -1.52
C ASN A 78 9.05 -12.81 -0.32
N TYR A 79 8.21 -12.90 0.72
CA TYR A 79 8.15 -11.89 1.79
C TYR A 79 8.42 -12.41 3.20
N ALA A 80 8.42 -13.73 3.41
CA ALA A 80 8.72 -14.31 4.71
C ALA A 80 10.20 -14.12 5.05
N ASP A 81 10.50 -13.77 6.30
CA ASP A 81 11.86 -13.82 6.82
C ASP A 81 12.30 -15.27 7.15
N LEU A 82 13.53 -15.42 7.66
CA LEU A 82 14.09 -16.74 8.03
C LEU A 82 13.31 -17.44 9.16
N ASP A 83 12.48 -16.72 9.91
CA ASP A 83 11.62 -17.24 10.97
C ASP A 83 10.18 -17.49 10.46
N GLU A 84 9.94 -17.45 9.15
CA GLU A 84 8.62 -17.56 8.52
C GLU A 84 7.63 -16.44 8.94
N LYS A 85 8.15 -15.25 9.24
CA LYS A 85 7.33 -14.09 9.61
C LYS A 85 7.27 -13.08 8.46
N TYR A 86 6.10 -12.47 8.30
CA TYR A 86 5.90 -11.33 7.42
C TYR A 86 6.01 -10.05 8.23
N LYS A 87 6.70 -9.05 7.68
CA LYS A 87 6.86 -7.74 8.31
C LYS A 87 6.01 -6.69 7.62
N PHE A 88 5.17 -6.01 8.39
CA PHE A 88 4.20 -5.04 7.88
C PHE A 88 4.36 -3.69 8.56
N LYS A 89 3.85 -2.66 7.88
CA LYS A 89 3.67 -1.31 8.41
C LYS A 89 2.34 -0.74 7.97
N GLN A 90 1.59 -0.15 8.90
CA GLN A 90 0.36 0.56 8.58
C GLN A 90 0.45 2.00 9.08
N VAL A 91 -0.02 2.94 8.26
CA VAL A 91 -0.08 4.37 8.55
C VAL A 91 -1.53 4.83 8.42
N TRP A 92 -2.02 5.61 9.38
CA TRP A 92 -3.37 6.19 9.39
C TRP A 92 -3.31 7.71 9.33
N GLY A 93 -4.37 8.33 8.81
CA GLY A 93 -4.50 9.78 8.82
C GLY A 93 -5.95 10.26 8.81
N GLY A 94 -6.12 11.57 8.94
CA GLY A 94 -7.41 12.23 8.88
C GLY A 94 -8.29 12.09 10.12
N LYS A 95 -9.40 12.83 10.12
CA LYS A 95 -10.43 12.85 11.18
C LYS A 95 -9.80 12.95 12.58
N THR A 96 -10.23 12.12 13.52
CA THR A 96 -9.77 12.19 14.91
C THR A 96 -8.36 11.64 15.12
N VAL A 97 -7.81 10.87 14.18
CA VAL A 97 -6.39 10.46 14.25
C VAL A 97 -5.50 11.70 14.23
N ASP A 98 -5.74 12.65 13.31
CA ASP A 98 -4.91 13.84 13.16
C ASP A 98 -4.97 14.80 14.34
N SER A 99 -6.12 14.89 15.03
CA SER A 99 -6.31 15.81 16.16
C SER A 99 -6.00 15.18 17.52
N SER A 100 -5.59 13.91 17.58
CA SER A 100 -5.48 13.17 18.86
C SER A 100 -4.08 13.12 19.47
N GLY A 101 -3.04 13.48 18.71
CA GLY A 101 -1.66 13.41 19.18
C GLY A 101 -1.08 12.00 19.36
N ILE A 102 -1.79 10.95 18.92
CA ILE A 102 -1.27 9.58 18.95
C ILE A 102 -0.24 9.34 17.83
N THR A 103 0.59 8.32 18.00
CA THR A 103 1.38 7.76 16.89
C THR A 103 0.44 7.34 15.76
N LYS A 104 0.78 7.71 14.52
CA LYS A 104 -0.05 7.48 13.33
C LYS A 104 0.38 6.27 12.51
N GLU A 105 1.37 5.53 12.99
CA GLU A 105 1.93 4.38 12.31
C GLU A 105 2.30 3.28 13.30
N VAL A 106 2.37 2.06 12.79
CA VAL A 106 2.89 0.91 13.53
C VAL A 106 3.60 -0.03 12.55
N THR A 107 4.66 -0.64 13.04
CA THR A 107 5.38 -1.71 12.35
C THR A 107 5.29 -2.97 13.21
N TRP A 108 5.06 -4.12 12.59
CA TRP A 108 4.97 -5.39 13.30
C TRP A 108 5.40 -6.55 12.41
N THR A 109 5.57 -7.71 13.01
CA THR A 109 5.62 -9.00 12.32
C THR A 109 4.44 -9.89 12.71
N GLN A 110 4.04 -10.80 11.82
CA GLN A 110 3.08 -11.87 12.10
C GLN A 110 3.40 -13.10 11.25
N THR A 111 2.96 -14.29 11.69
CA THR A 111 3.18 -15.54 10.96
C THR A 111 2.03 -15.90 10.03
N SER A 112 0.80 -15.47 10.35
CA SER A 112 -0.36 -15.64 9.46
C SER A 112 -0.27 -14.72 8.24
N TRP A 113 -0.74 -15.18 7.08
CA TRP A 113 -0.83 -14.34 5.89
C TRP A 113 -2.05 -13.40 5.98
N LEU A 114 -2.01 -12.25 5.29
CA LEU A 114 -3.06 -11.22 5.42
C LEU A 114 -4.46 -11.71 4.99
N THR A 115 -4.54 -12.70 4.10
CA THR A 115 -5.81 -13.23 3.60
C THR A 115 -6.37 -14.38 4.45
N ASP A 116 -5.61 -14.84 5.45
CA ASP A 116 -6.08 -15.80 6.45
C ASP A 116 -6.99 -15.08 7.46
N SER A 117 -8.06 -15.74 7.91
CA SER A 117 -8.94 -15.18 8.95
C SER A 117 -8.32 -15.22 10.35
N ALA A 118 -7.51 -16.24 10.64
CA ALA A 118 -6.85 -16.37 11.93
C ALA A 118 -5.53 -15.58 11.94
N ILE A 119 -5.40 -14.65 12.88
CA ILE A 119 -4.19 -13.86 13.06
C ILE A 119 -3.27 -14.54 14.08
N THR A 120 -2.04 -14.85 13.69
CA THR A 120 -1.06 -15.55 14.55
C THR A 120 0.32 -14.89 14.51
N GLY A 121 1.06 -15.02 15.61
CA GLY A 121 2.46 -14.60 15.68
C GLY A 121 2.69 -13.08 15.69
N PHE A 122 1.67 -12.28 16.01
CA PHE A 122 1.81 -10.84 16.09
C PHE A 122 2.87 -10.41 17.10
N GLN A 123 3.82 -9.60 16.62
CA GLN A 123 4.85 -8.98 17.42
C GLN A 123 5.08 -7.55 16.93
N GLU A 124 4.68 -6.57 17.74
CA GLU A 124 4.95 -5.17 17.46
C GLU A 124 6.46 -4.88 17.46
N ILE A 125 6.91 -4.03 16.54
CA ILE A 125 8.27 -3.51 16.47
C ILE A 125 8.24 -2.05 16.89
N GLY A 126 8.93 -1.75 18.00
CA GLY A 126 8.84 -0.45 18.67
C GLY A 126 7.64 -0.39 19.62
N THR A 127 7.23 0.83 19.98
CA THR A 127 6.17 1.09 20.95
C THR A 127 5.24 2.20 20.46
N SER A 128 4.22 1.85 19.67
CA SER A 128 3.14 2.76 19.24
C SER A 128 2.02 2.89 20.27
N GLY A 129 1.96 1.95 21.23
CA GLY A 129 0.84 1.80 22.17
C GLY A 129 -0.41 1.17 21.53
N HIS A 130 -0.40 0.83 20.24
CA HIS A 130 -1.58 0.31 19.55
C HIS A 130 -1.93 -1.12 19.96
N ALA A 131 -0.97 -1.92 20.44
CA ALA A 131 -1.20 -3.29 20.91
C ALA A 131 -1.78 -3.42 22.33
N THR A 132 -1.83 -2.33 23.12
CA THR A 132 -2.11 -2.40 24.57
C THR A 132 -3.33 -1.61 25.03
N VAL A 133 -3.84 -0.67 24.24
CA VAL A 133 -4.99 0.17 24.62
C VAL A 133 -6.10 0.13 23.59
N GLY A 134 -7.31 0.48 24.03
CA GLY A 134 -8.50 0.55 23.18
C GLY A 134 -8.78 -0.77 22.44
N SER A 135 -9.27 -0.65 21.21
CA SER A 135 -9.35 -1.79 20.29
C SER A 135 -7.95 -2.15 19.80
N SER A 136 -7.24 -2.94 20.60
CA SER A 136 -5.82 -3.20 20.42
C SER A 136 -5.51 -3.96 19.13
N LEU A 137 -4.44 -3.57 18.46
CA LEU A 137 -3.93 -4.25 17.28
C LEU A 137 -3.41 -5.65 17.67
N LYS A 138 -3.79 -6.65 16.88
CA LYS A 138 -3.38 -8.06 17.02
C LYS A 138 -2.71 -8.59 15.76
N GLY A 139 -2.37 -7.72 14.80
CA GLY A 139 -1.94 -8.03 13.44
C GLY A 139 -3.02 -7.62 12.44
N LEU A 140 -2.99 -8.15 11.23
CA LEU A 140 -4.07 -8.03 10.24
C LEU A 140 -4.43 -9.40 9.66
N GLY A 141 -5.71 -9.62 9.42
CA GLY A 141 -6.24 -10.81 8.76
C GLY A 141 -7.56 -10.52 8.06
N LYS A 142 -8.06 -11.48 7.30
CA LYS A 142 -9.34 -11.36 6.59
C LYS A 142 -10.46 -10.99 7.55
N SER A 143 -11.12 -9.87 7.25
CA SER A 143 -12.20 -9.34 8.10
C SER A 143 -13.47 -10.19 7.99
N ASP A 144 -14.03 -10.54 9.14
CA ASP A 144 -15.37 -11.15 9.23
C ASP A 144 -16.50 -10.12 9.00
N SER A 145 -16.18 -8.83 9.07
CA SER A 145 -17.12 -7.75 8.77
C SER A 145 -17.25 -7.54 7.27
N SER A 146 -18.49 -7.31 6.80
CA SER A 146 -18.73 -6.89 5.42
C SER A 146 -18.28 -5.45 5.12
N LYS A 147 -17.80 -4.72 6.13
CA LYS A 147 -17.40 -3.31 6.03
C LYS A 147 -15.90 -3.11 5.83
N CYS A 148 -15.10 -4.17 5.87
CA CYS A 148 -13.65 -4.12 5.70
C CYS A 148 -13.14 -5.31 4.89
N VAL A 149 -11.98 -5.16 4.24
CA VAL A 149 -11.28 -6.25 3.57
C VAL A 149 -10.44 -7.05 4.57
N ILE A 150 -9.53 -6.39 5.28
CA ILE A 150 -8.73 -6.99 6.37
C ILE A 150 -8.70 -6.06 7.59
N ASP A 151 -8.79 -6.61 8.81
CA ASP A 151 -8.77 -5.85 10.05
C ASP A 151 -7.91 -6.53 11.13
N GLY A 152 -7.74 -5.85 12.27
CA GLY A 152 -6.68 -6.16 13.22
C GLY A 152 -7.08 -6.40 14.67
N ASN A 153 -8.37 -6.59 14.95
CA ASN A 153 -8.85 -6.90 16.31
C ASN A 153 -9.12 -8.39 16.55
N GLY A 154 -8.46 -9.26 15.78
CA GLY A 154 -8.37 -10.71 16.05
C GLY A 154 -9.69 -11.48 15.88
N GLY A 155 -10.48 -11.18 14.84
CA GLY A 155 -11.70 -11.95 14.52
C GLY A 155 -12.89 -11.69 15.46
N SER A 156 -12.88 -10.60 16.23
CA SER A 156 -14.08 -10.16 16.97
C SER A 156 -15.05 -9.40 16.05
N ALA A 157 -16.33 -9.29 16.39
CA ALA A 157 -17.37 -8.71 15.52
C ALA A 157 -17.16 -7.23 15.10
N ASN A 158 -16.16 -6.54 15.66
CA ASN A 158 -15.75 -5.21 15.23
C ASN A 158 -14.67 -5.30 14.14
N TRP A 159 -14.33 -4.20 13.47
CA TRP A 159 -13.38 -4.22 12.34
C TRP A 159 -12.35 -3.10 12.48
N TRP A 160 -11.66 -3.04 13.62
CA TRP A 160 -10.67 -1.99 13.93
C TRP A 160 -9.34 -2.23 13.23
N HIS A 161 -8.58 -1.15 13.00
CA HIS A 161 -7.34 -1.16 12.20
C HIS A 161 -7.58 -1.55 10.74
N CYS A 162 -8.79 -1.28 10.25
CA CYS A 162 -9.20 -1.68 8.92
C CYS A 162 -8.26 -1.19 7.81
N ALA A 163 -7.90 -2.11 6.93
CA ALA A 163 -7.31 -1.83 5.62
C ALA A 163 -8.30 -2.24 4.53
N GLY A 164 -8.66 -1.28 3.68
CA GLY A 164 -9.70 -1.45 2.66
C GLY A 164 -11.11 -1.32 3.23
N ALA A 165 -11.50 -0.11 3.66
CA ALA A 165 -12.85 0.12 4.18
C ALA A 165 -13.88 0.19 3.04
N ILE A 166 -14.91 -0.65 3.14
CA ILE A 166 -16.05 -0.77 2.22
C ILE A 166 -17.27 -0.01 2.76
N GLY A 167 -17.31 0.20 4.08
CA GLY A 167 -18.27 1.09 4.72
C GLY A 167 -17.59 1.99 5.76
N LYS A 168 -18.38 2.84 6.40
CA LYS A 168 -17.89 3.80 7.40
C LYS A 168 -18.30 3.41 8.82
N HIS A 169 -17.36 3.51 9.76
CA HIS A 169 -17.62 3.52 11.20
C HIS A 169 -17.51 4.97 11.69
N LYS A 170 -18.59 5.51 12.27
CA LYS A 170 -18.64 6.91 12.77
C LYS A 170 -18.14 7.92 11.73
N GLY A 171 -18.55 7.73 10.48
CA GLY A 171 -18.19 8.60 9.36
C GLY A 171 -16.78 8.42 8.80
N GLY A 172 -16.00 7.41 9.21
CA GLY A 172 -14.68 7.12 8.64
C GLY A 172 -14.25 5.66 8.80
N ILE A 173 -12.94 5.46 8.91
CA ILE A 173 -12.29 4.16 9.09
C ILE A 173 -11.97 3.99 10.59
N PRO A 174 -12.41 2.90 11.24
CA PRO A 174 -12.00 2.59 12.61
C PRO A 174 -10.50 2.27 12.66
N GLY A 175 -9.74 3.13 13.32
CA GLY A 175 -8.27 3.09 13.39
C GLY A 175 -7.74 2.86 14.81
N PRO A 176 -6.47 3.24 15.08
CA PRO A 176 -5.81 2.90 16.32
C PRO A 176 -6.39 3.62 17.54
N GLN A 177 -6.28 2.99 18.71
CA GLN A 177 -6.68 3.57 20.00
C GLN A 177 -8.12 4.15 20.02
N ASN A 178 -9.07 3.46 19.37
CA ASN A 178 -10.46 3.87 19.21
C ASN A 178 -10.66 5.20 18.44
N LYS A 179 -9.65 5.65 17.70
CA LYS A 179 -9.75 6.84 16.82
C LYS A 179 -10.31 6.46 15.47
N ILE A 180 -10.93 7.43 14.83
CA ILE A 180 -11.44 7.38 13.48
C ILE A 180 -10.44 8.06 12.55
N ALA A 181 -10.00 7.33 11.53
CA ALA A 181 -9.19 7.80 10.41
C ALA A 181 -10.08 8.09 9.20
N SER A 182 -9.61 8.86 8.23
CA SER A 182 -10.17 8.87 6.87
C SER A 182 -9.27 8.14 5.88
N SER A 183 -7.99 7.97 6.19
CA SER A 183 -7.00 7.37 5.29
C SER A 183 -6.23 6.23 5.95
N MET A 184 -5.77 5.30 5.13
CA MET A 184 -4.84 4.25 5.55
C MET A 184 -3.89 3.85 4.41
N TYR A 185 -2.67 3.46 4.78
CA TYR A 185 -1.65 2.94 3.88
C TYR A 185 -1.05 1.71 4.54
N LEU A 186 -1.01 0.58 3.84
CA LEU A 186 -0.44 -0.68 4.31
C LEU A 186 0.72 -1.07 3.41
N TYR A 187 1.82 -1.41 4.05
CA TYR A 187 3.07 -1.80 3.41
C TYR A 187 3.50 -3.17 3.90
N ILE A 188 4.15 -3.92 3.03
CA ILE A 188 4.91 -5.13 3.36
C ILE A 188 6.40 -4.87 3.12
N TRP A 189 7.25 -5.48 3.94
CA TRP A 189 8.69 -5.44 3.72
C TRP A 189 9.08 -6.45 2.65
N SER A 190 9.60 -5.97 1.52
CA SER A 190 10.18 -6.81 0.48
C SER A 190 11.66 -7.04 0.79
N PRO A 191 12.09 -8.26 1.17
CA PRO A 191 13.50 -8.61 1.17
C PRO A 191 13.96 -8.63 -0.30
N SER A 192 15.07 -7.98 -0.65
CA SER A 192 15.55 -7.86 -2.03
C SER A 192 15.34 -9.13 -2.88
N ASN A 193 14.75 -8.99 -4.07
CA ASN A 193 14.75 -10.06 -5.07
C ASN A 193 16.18 -10.20 -5.62
N LEU A 194 16.95 -11.17 -5.11
CA LEU A 194 18.18 -11.65 -5.74
C LEU A 194 17.87 -12.82 -6.67
#